data_AF-A0A7W1V1F2-F1
#
_entry.id   AF-A0A7W1V1F2-F1
#
_cell.length_a   1.000
_cell.length_b   1.000
_cell.length_c   1.000
_cell.angle_alpha   90.00
_cell.angle_beta   90.00
_cell.angle_gamma   90.00
#
_symmetry.space_group_name_H-M   'P 1'
#
loop_
_entity.id
_entity.type
_entity.pdbx_description
1 polymer ?
#
loop_
_entity_poly.entity_id
_entity_poly.type
_entity_poly.pdbx_seq_one_letter_code
_entity_poly.pdbx_strand_id
1 'polypeptide(L)' 'MYNLIVNTNHELVSEILNTKTKKKQERLITQALDLARLSQNLLKGEELTAFIKRSYEMIK' A
#
# COMPACT_ATOMS: atom_id res chain seq x y z
N MET A 1 14.65 12.62 0.79
CA MET A 1 15.09 11.20 0.81
C MET A 1 14.27 10.52 1.89
N TYR A 2 13.52 9.46 1.58
CA TYR A 2 12.66 8.77 2.55
C TYR A 2 13.28 7.42 2.92
N ASN A 3 13.24 7.06 4.20
CA ASN A 3 13.65 5.74 4.66
C ASN A 3 12.44 4.80 4.61
N LEU A 4 12.58 3.70 3.88
CA LEU A 4 11.56 2.65 3.79
C LEU A 4 11.98 1.48 4.67
N ILE A 5 11.21 1.21 5.72
CA ILE A 5 11.39 0.03 6.57
C ILE A 5 10.33 -0.98 6.15
N VAL A 6 10.77 -2.15 5.67
CA VAL A 6 9.88 -3.23 5.22
C VAL A 6 9.87 -4.35 6.24
N ASN A 7 8.67 -4.74 6.70
CA ASN A 7 8.51 -5.91 7.56
C ASN A 7 8.34 -7.18 6.71
N THR A 8 9.45 -7.90 6.48
CA THR A 8 9.46 -9.15 5.71
C THR A 8 8.72 -10.30 6.38
N ASN A 9 8.44 -10.20 7.69
CA ASN A 9 7.71 -11.23 8.44
C ASN A 9 6.18 -11.07 8.37
N HIS A 10 5.69 -10.02 7.70
CA HIS A 10 4.26 -9.77 7.57
C HIS A 10 3.66 -10.54 6.37
N GLU A 11 2.50 -11.17 6.56
CA GLU A 11 1.84 -12.01 5.53
C GLU A 11 1.62 -11.25 4.20
N LEU A 12 1.31 -9.96 4.27
CA LEU A 12 1.16 -9.09 3.11
C LEU A 12 2.43 -9.01 2.23
N VAL A 13 3.63 -9.00 2.83
CA VAL A 13 4.90 -8.99 2.08
C VAL A 13 5.16 -10.36 1.46
N SER A 14 4.85 -11.43 2.19
CA SER A 14 4.87 -12.79 1.65
C SER A 14 3.88 -12.94 0.47
N GLU A 15 2.69 -12.35 0.52
CA GLU A 15 1.74 -12.38 -0.59
C GLU A 15 2.24 -11.57 -1.80
N ILE A 16 2.88 -10.42 -1.57
CA ILE A 16 3.53 -9.62 -2.63
C ILE A 16 4.64 -10.43 -3.31
N LEU A 17 5.47 -11.15 -2.54
CA LEU A 17 6.58 -11.96 -3.07
C LEU A 17 6.09 -13.20 -3.82
N ASN A 18 5.03 -13.84 -3.34
CA ASN A 18 4.46 -15.06 -3.93
C ASN A 18 3.48 -14.79 -5.09
N THR A 19 3.12 -13.53 -5.33
CA THR A 19 2.23 -13.16 -6.45
C THR A 19 2.95 -13.30 -7.78
N LYS A 20 2.43 -14.17 -8.65
CA LYS A 20 3.02 -14.46 -9.98
C LYS A 20 2.76 -13.37 -11.03
N THR A 21 1.74 -12.54 -10.83
CA THR A 21 1.31 -11.53 -11.80
C THR A 21 1.82 -10.14 -11.40
N LYS A 22 2.69 -9.53 -12.22
CA LYS A 22 3.23 -8.17 -11.98
C LYS A 22 2.15 -7.14 -11.67
N LYS A 23 1.02 -7.14 -12.40
CA LYS A 23 -0.08 -6.20 -12.19
C LYS A 23 -0.72 -6.30 -10.79
N LYS A 24 -0.84 -7.52 -10.24
CA LYS A 24 -1.37 -7.72 -8.87
C LYS A 24 -0.31 -7.32 -7.84
N GLN A 25 0.95 -7.64 -8.11
CA GLN A 25 2.09 -7.28 -7.26
C GLN A 25 2.24 -5.76 -7.11
N GLU A 26 2.22 -5.01 -8.22
CA GLU A 26 2.28 -3.54 -8.22
C GLU A 26 1.14 -2.90 -7.43
N ARG A 27 -0.08 -3.45 -7.57
CA ARG A 27 -1.25 -2.98 -6.84
C ARG A 27 -1.08 -3.14 -5.32
N LEU A 28 -0.62 -4.32 -4.88
CA LEU A 28 -0.36 -4.59 -3.46
C LEU A 28 0.76 -3.70 -2.90
N ILE A 29 1.84 -3.50 -3.66
CA ILE A 29 2.94 -2.61 -3.27
C ILE A 29 2.44 -1.16 -3.14
N THR A 30 1.66 -0.68 -4.10
CA THR A 30 1.09 0.68 -4.08
C THR A 30 0.21 0.87 -2.85
N GLN A 31 -0.61 -0.12 -2.52
CA GLN A 31 -1.48 -0.08 -1.35
C GLN A 31 -0.67 -0.09 -0.04
N ALA A 32 0.37 -0.92 0.06
CA ALA A 32 1.25 -0.95 1.22
C ALA A 32 2.00 0.38 1.40
N LEU A 33 2.42 1.01 0.30
CA LEU A 33 3.07 2.31 0.31
C LEU A 33 2.11 3.43 0.75
N ASP A 34 0.89 3.43 0.21
CA ASP A 34 -0.14 4.39 0.60
C ASP A 34 -0.48 4.24 2.11
N LEU A 35 -0.59 3.00 2.60
CA LEU A 35 -0.80 2.73 4.02
C LEU A 35 0.36 3.23 4.89
N ALA A 36 1.61 3.02 4.46
CA ALA A 36 2.78 3.53 5.15
C ALA A 36 2.79 5.07 5.19
N ARG A 37 2.43 5.73 4.08
CA ARG A 37 2.29 7.19 4.02
C ARG A 37 1.16 7.70 4.91
N LEU A 38 0.05 6.96 5.01
CA LEU A 38 -1.04 7.27 5.95
C LEU A 38 -0.55 7.20 7.39
N SER A 39 0.12 6.09 7.76
CA SER A 39 0.63 5.86 9.11
C SER A 39 1.64 6.91 9.55
N GLN A 40 2.42 7.46 8.61
CA GLN A 40 3.36 8.55 8.86
C GLN A 40 2.71 9.95 8.78
N ASN A 41 1.38 10.05 8.68
CA ASN A 41 0.63 11.30 8.49
C ASN A 41 1.12 12.13 7.28
N LEU A 42 1.71 11.46 6.28
CA LEU A 42 2.22 12.08 5.06
C LEU A 42 1.14 12.27 4.00
N LEU A 43 0.03 11.53 4.07
CA LEU A 43 -1.14 11.74 3.23
C LEU A 43 -2.01 12.85 3.81
N LYS A 44 -2.06 13.99 3.12
CA LYS A 44 -2.89 15.15 3.51
C LYS A 44 -3.66 15.69 2.30
N GLY A 45 -4.84 16.24 2.57
CA GLY A 45 -5.68 16.86 1.53
C GLY A 45 -6.20 15.83 0.51
N GLU A 46 -5.98 16.11 -0.77
CA GLU A 46 -6.54 15.34 -1.89
C GLU A 46 -6.04 13.89 -1.95
N GLU A 47 -4.77 13.65 -1.59
CA GLU A 47 -4.19 12.29 -1.64
C GLU A 47 -4.83 11.36 -0.59
N LEU A 48 -5.25 11.90 0.57
CA LEU A 48 -5.95 11.12 1.60
C LEU A 48 -7.35 10.71 1.11
N THR A 49 -8.09 11.65 0.52
CA THR A 49 -9.42 11.39 -0.05
C THR A 49 -9.36 10.35 -1.18
N ALA A 50 -8.35 10.45 -2.05
CA ALA A 50 -8.14 9.49 -3.13
C ALA A 50 -7.80 8.09 -2.60
N PHE A 51 -6.98 8.00 -1.54
CA PHE A 51 -6.66 6.74 -0.88
C PHE A 51 -7.89 6.08 -0.23
N ILE A 52 -8.69 6.86 0.51
CA ILE A 52 -9.93 6.36 1.15
C ILE A 52 -10.90 5.85 0.09
N LYS A 53 -11.09 6.60 -1.00
CA LYS A 53 -11.98 6.21 -2.10
C LYS A 53 -11.53 4.91 -2.77
N ARG A 54 -10.23 4.76 -3.07
CA ARG A 54 -9.66 3.50 -3.60
C ARG A 54 -9.83 2.34 -2.64
N SER A 55 -9.56 2.57 -1.35
CA SER A 55 -9.68 1.52 -0.33
C SER A 55 -11.13 1.05 -0.20
N TYR A 56 -12.08 1.98 -0.26
CA TYR A 56 -13.51 1.68 -0.25
C TYR A 56 -13.96 0.89 -1.49
N GLU A 57 -13.49 1.27 -2.69
CA GLU A 57 -13.76 0.53 -3.94
C GLU A 57 -13.15 -0.87 -3.96
N MET A 58 -12.15 -1.16 -3.12
CA MET A 58 -11.53 -2.48 -3.01
C MET A 58 -12.22 -3.42 -2.02
N ILE A 59 -12.92 -2.87 -1.04
CA ILE A 59 -13.65 -3.66 -0.03
C ILE A 59 -15.03 -4.07 -0.57
N LYS A 60 -15.57 -3.33 -1.55
CA LYS A 60 -16.85 -3.62 -2.22
C LYS A 60 -16.68 -4.63 -3.34
#